data_AF-A0A0G0SDL9-F1
#
_entry.id   AF-A0A0G0SDL9-F1
#
_cell.length_a   1.000
_cell.length_b   1.000
_cell.length_c   1.000
_cell.angle_alpha   90.00
_cell.angle_beta   90.00
_cell.angle_gamma   90.00
#
_symmetry.space_group_name_H-M   'P 1'
#
loop_
_entity.id
_entity.type
_entity.pdbx_description
1 polymer ?
#
loop_
_entity_poly.entity_id
_entity_poly.type
_entity_poly.pdbx_seq_one_letter_code
_entity_poly.pdbx_strand_id
1 'polypeptide(L)'
;MLKKLLEEIRKHPFVYFFLSLILVGAFFVRLYKIDTILGFYFDQGRDAKVIWDLWHSGKPFLVGPVTGLEGVFLGPLFYWLIAPFYLIGAGNPVYPAIFIGVLASLGVFFVYLVGFKAHSRSTENCK
;
A
#
# COMPACT_ATOMS: atom_id res chain seq x y z
N MET A 1 -11.81 5.67 -24.46
CA MET A 1 -10.90 5.90 -23.32
C MET A 1 -9.51 5.34 -23.57
N LEU A 2 -9.38 4.03 -23.84
CA LEU A 2 -8.08 3.38 -24.08
C LEU A 2 -7.28 3.95 -25.27
N LYS A 3 -7.94 4.26 -26.40
CA LYS A 3 -7.28 4.87 -27.57
C LYS A 3 -6.63 6.22 -27.25
N LYS A 4 -7.32 7.09 -26.50
CA LYS A 4 -6.79 8.39 -26.04
C LYS A 4 -5.57 8.22 -25.13
N LEU A 5 -5.60 7.22 -24.25
CA LEU A 5 -4.46 6.89 -23.38
C LEU A 5 -3.24 6.42 -24.19
N LEU A 6 -3.46 5.56 -25.20
CA LEU A 6 -2.38 5.07 -26.06
C LEU A 6 -1.76 6.20 -26.89
N GLU A 7 -2.58 7.11 -27.42
CA GLU A 7 -2.10 8.31 -28.12
C GLU A 7 -1.25 9.19 -27.19
N GLU A 8 -1.71 9.38 -25.95
CA GLU A 8 -1.00 10.16 -24.93
C GLU A 8 0.36 9.56 -24.58
N ILE A 9 0.40 8.24 -24.36
CA ILE A 9 1.65 7.51 -24.08
C ILE A 9 2.62 7.65 -25.25
N ARG A 10 2.12 7.54 -26.48
CA ARG A 10 2.93 7.68 -27.69
C ARG A 10 3.48 9.10 -27.87
N LYS A 11 2.75 10.12 -27.42
CA LYS A 11 3.17 11.53 -27.48
C LYS A 11 4.25 11.86 -26.45
N HIS A 12 4.25 11.20 -25.29
CA HIS A 12 5.18 11.48 -24.18
C HIS A 12 5.96 10.23 -23.72
N PRO A 13 6.71 9.55 -24.61
CA PRO A 13 7.29 8.24 -24.34
C PRO A 13 8.26 8.26 -23.15
N PHE A 14 9.06 9.32 -23.00
CA PHE A 14 10.02 9.45 -21.89
C PHE A 14 9.32 9.51 -20.52
N VAL A 15 8.22 10.27 -20.40
CA VAL A 15 7.49 10.40 -19.13
C VAL A 15 6.95 9.05 -18.71
N TYR A 16 6.31 8.32 -19.63
CA TYR A 16 5.73 7.02 -19.33
C TYR A 16 6.78 5.92 -19.14
N PHE A 17 7.95 6.03 -19.77
CA PHE A 17 9.10 5.17 -19.51
C PHE A 17 9.64 5.36 -18.08
N PHE A 18 9.85 6.60 -17.64
CA PHE A 18 10.28 6.86 -16.26
C PHE A 18 9.20 6.50 -15.24
N LEU A 19 7.93 6.78 -15.53
CA LEU A 19 6.82 6.37 -14.66
C LEU A 19 6.76 4.85 -14.52
N SER A 20 6.88 4.10 -15.62
CA SER A 20 6.87 2.64 -15.55
C SER A 20 8.08 2.12 -14.78
N LEU A 21 9.27 2.69 -14.99
CA LEU A 21 10.47 2.35 -14.24
C LEU A 21 10.29 2.59 -12.73
N ILE A 22 9.70 3.73 -12.35
CA ILE A 22 9.42 4.08 -10.95
C ILE A 22 8.39 3.11 -10.35
N LEU A 23 7.30 2.80 -11.05
CA LEU A 23 6.26 1.91 -10.53
C LEU A 23 6.75 0.47 -10.40
N VAL A 24 7.47 -0.04 -11.40
CA VAL A 24 8.09 -1.37 -11.35
C VAL A 24 9.15 -1.43 -10.26
N GLY A 25 10.00 -0.41 -10.15
CA GLY A 25 11.00 -0.30 -9.09
C GLY A 25 10.38 -0.22 -7.69
N ALA A 26 9.33 0.58 -7.54
CA ALA A 26 8.58 0.72 -6.28
C ALA A 26 7.95 -0.60 -5.83
N PHE A 27 7.37 -1.35 -6.76
CA PHE A 27 6.80 -2.67 -6.53
C PHE A 27 7.89 -3.70 -6.21
N PHE A 28 8.95 -3.74 -7.01
CA PHE A 28 10.06 -4.67 -6.86
C PHE A 28 10.75 -4.49 -5.50
N VAL A 29 11.16 -3.27 -5.15
CA VAL A 29 11.85 -3.01 -3.87
C VAL A 29 11.00 -3.38 -2.66
N ARG A 30 9.68 -3.22 -2.73
CA ARG A 30 8.77 -3.53 -1.60
C ARG A 30 8.50 -5.01 -1.43
N LEU A 31 8.49 -5.78 -2.51
CA LEU A 31 8.04 -7.18 -2.48
C LEU A 31 9.17 -8.19 -2.71
N TYR A 32 10.32 -7.75 -3.21
CA TYR A 32 11.45 -8.62 -3.44
C TYR A 32 11.92 -9.25 -2.12
N LYS A 33 11.83 -10.58 -2.04
CA LYS A 33 12.22 -11.38 -0.88
C LYS A 33 11.54 -10.97 0.44
N ILE A 34 10.31 -10.45 0.36
CA ILE A 34 9.54 -9.96 1.51
C ILE A 34 9.40 -11.03 2.61
N ASP A 35 9.30 -12.30 2.24
CA ASP A 35 9.27 -13.44 3.17
C ASP A 35 10.52 -13.57 4.04
N THR A 36 11.68 -13.15 3.55
CA THR A 36 12.96 -13.23 4.28
C THR A 36 13.38 -11.93 4.96
N ILE A 37 13.00 -10.77 4.40
CA ILE A 37 13.44 -9.46 4.90
C ILE A 37 12.42 -8.77 5.80
N LEU A 38 11.21 -9.31 5.90
CA LEU A 38 10.16 -8.74 6.75
C LEU A 38 10.58 -8.82 8.22
N GLY A 39 10.92 -7.67 8.79
CA GLY A 39 11.12 -7.54 10.23
C GLY A 39 9.79 -7.60 10.96
N PHE A 40 9.65 -8.52 11.91
CA PHE A 40 8.45 -8.70 12.73
C PHE A 40 8.64 -8.12 14.13
N TYR A 41 8.12 -6.92 14.34
CA TYR A 41 8.30 -6.13 15.57
C TYR A 41 7.05 -6.09 16.45
N PHE A 42 7.17 -5.46 17.62
CA PHE A 42 6.10 -5.37 18.62
C PHE A 42 4.76 -4.91 18.03
N ASP A 43 4.74 -3.83 17.24
CA ASP A 43 3.51 -3.32 16.63
C ASP A 43 2.86 -4.34 15.69
N GLN A 44 3.65 -5.02 14.86
CA GLN A 44 3.14 -6.06 13.96
C GLN A 44 2.61 -7.28 14.74
N GLY A 45 3.27 -7.64 15.84
CA GLY A 45 2.82 -8.69 16.76
C GLY A 45 1.50 -8.35 17.44
N ARG A 46 1.37 -7.12 17.95
CA ARG A 46 0.12 -6.59 18.51
C ARG A 46 -1.00 -6.65 17.47
N ASP A 47 -0.72 -6.19 16.26
CA ASP A 47 -1.73 -6.11 15.20
C ASP A 47 -2.17 -7.51 14.75
N ALA A 48 -1.22 -8.44 14.59
CA ALA A 48 -1.50 -9.85 14.33
C ALA A 48 -2.37 -10.48 15.42
N LYS A 49 -2.08 -10.19 16.70
CA LYS A 49 -2.86 -10.71 17.83
C LYS A 49 -4.29 -10.17 17.82
N VAL A 50 -4.48 -8.87 17.61
CA VAL A 50 -5.82 -8.26 17.54
C VAL A 50 -6.66 -8.89 16.44
N ILE A 51 -6.05 -9.14 15.28
CA ILE A 51 -6.72 -9.78 14.14
C ILE A 51 -6.96 -11.26 14.38
N TRP A 52 -6.05 -11.94 15.07
CA TRP A 52 -6.25 -13.31 15.50
C TRP A 52 -7.48 -13.44 16.41
N ASP A 53 -7.60 -12.53 17.38
CA ASP A 53 -8.75 -12.48 18.31
C ASP A 53 -10.05 -12.13 17.56
N LEU A 54 -10.00 -11.27 16.54
CA LEU A 54 -11.13 -10.98 15.65
C LEU A 54 -11.64 -12.26 14.97
N TRP A 55 -10.75 -13.02 14.32
CA TRP A 55 -11.14 -14.19 13.53
C TRP A 55 -11.51 -15.42 14.37
N HIS A 56 -10.76 -15.68 15.45
CA HIS A 56 -10.86 -16.94 16.19
C HIS A 56 -11.64 -16.80 17.49
N SER A 57 -11.70 -15.61 18.08
CA SER A 57 -12.46 -15.36 19.32
C SER A 57 -13.77 -14.62 19.08
N GLY A 58 -14.10 -14.26 17.83
CA GLY A 58 -15.34 -13.57 17.48
C GLY A 58 -15.48 -12.20 18.14
N LYS A 59 -14.37 -11.45 18.24
CA LYS A 59 -14.32 -10.15 18.91
C LYS A 59 -14.21 -9.00 17.90
N PRO A 60 -15.30 -8.60 17.22
CA PRO A 60 -15.30 -7.39 16.41
C PRO A 60 -15.07 -6.16 17.28
N PHE A 61 -14.36 -5.18 16.74
CA PHE A 61 -14.04 -3.94 17.45
C PHE A 61 -14.24 -2.72 16.57
N LEU A 62 -14.78 -1.67 17.18
CA LEU A 62 -14.94 -0.33 16.58
C LEU A 62 -13.88 0.67 17.08
N VAL A 63 -13.14 0.29 18.12
CA VAL A 63 -12.00 1.03 18.66
C VAL A 63 -10.80 0.09 18.60
N GLY A 64 -9.73 0.50 17.92
CA GLY A 64 -8.52 -0.31 17.80
C GLY A 64 -7.72 -0.36 19.10
N PRO A 65 -6.60 -1.10 19.12
CA PRO A 65 -5.76 -1.22 20.30
C PRO A 65 -5.12 0.12 20.69
N VAL A 66 -4.65 0.21 21.93
CA VAL A 66 -3.85 1.33 22.39
C VAL A 66 -2.49 1.35 21.68
N THR A 67 -1.98 2.55 21.44
CA THR A 67 -0.59 2.76 21.02
C THR A 67 0.36 2.48 22.19
N GLY A 68 1.65 2.72 22.00
CA GLY A 68 2.61 2.75 23.11
C GLY A 68 2.34 3.87 24.15
N LEU A 69 1.43 4.81 23.84
CA LEU A 69 0.95 5.83 24.76
C LEU A 69 -0.45 5.46 25.28
N GLU A 70 -0.59 5.43 26.60
CA GLU A 70 -1.86 5.14 27.26
C GLU A 70 -2.93 6.17 26.87
N GLY A 71 -4.16 5.72 26.63
CA GLY A 71 -5.29 6.57 26.25
C GLY A 71 -5.32 6.99 24.77
N VAL A 72 -4.29 6.68 23.98
CA VAL A 72 -4.29 6.94 22.52
C VAL A 72 -4.62 5.64 21.79
N PHE A 73 -5.77 5.61 21.15
CA PHE A 73 -6.30 4.43 20.45
C PHE A 73 -6.10 4.53 18.94
N LEU A 74 -5.77 3.41 18.32
CA LEU A 74 -5.68 3.29 16.87
C LEU A 74 -7.08 3.14 16.25
N GLY A 75 -7.25 3.67 15.04
CA GLY A 75 -8.49 3.50 14.30
C GLY A 75 -8.68 2.05 13.85
N PRO A 76 -9.91 1.51 13.84
CA PRO A 76 -10.14 0.11 13.51
C PRO A 76 -9.88 -0.19 12.02
N LEU A 77 -10.11 0.78 11.13
CA LEU A 77 -10.15 0.58 9.67
C LEU A 77 -8.91 -0.13 9.11
N PHE A 78 -7.72 0.24 9.59
CA PHE A 78 -6.48 -0.39 9.16
C PHE A 78 -6.48 -1.90 9.44
N TYR A 79 -6.94 -2.30 10.64
CA TYR A 79 -7.03 -3.70 11.04
C TYR A 79 -8.03 -4.48 10.20
N TRP A 80 -9.21 -3.91 9.96
CA TRP A 80 -10.22 -4.52 9.09
C TRP A 80 -9.69 -4.70 7.66
N LEU A 81 -8.86 -3.76 7.18
CA LEU A 81 -8.27 -3.80 5.85
C LEU A 81 -7.25 -4.94 5.70
N ILE A 82 -6.40 -5.17 6.70
CA ILE A 82 -5.37 -6.22 6.65
C ILE A 82 -5.87 -7.59 7.16
N ALA A 83 -6.99 -7.63 7.88
CA ALA A 83 -7.53 -8.85 8.47
C ALA A 83 -7.79 -10.00 7.47
N PRO A 84 -8.39 -9.77 6.28
CA PRO A 84 -8.57 -10.83 5.28
C PRO A 84 -7.26 -11.46 4.82
N PHE A 85 -6.16 -10.70 4.81
CA PHE A 85 -4.86 -11.21 4.37
C PHE A 85 -4.19 -12.10 5.42
N TYR A 86 -4.45 -11.85 6.71
CA TYR A 86 -4.09 -12.81 7.75
C TYR A 86 -4.90 -14.11 7.64
N LEU A 87 -6.17 -14.04 7.22
CA LEU A 87 -6.97 -15.24 6.99
C LEU A 87 -6.45 -16.05 5.79
N ILE A 88 -6.17 -15.39 4.67
CA ILE A 88 -5.56 -16.03 3.48
C ILE A 88 -4.19 -16.64 3.81
N GLY A 89 -3.39 -15.93 4.61
CA GLY A 89 -2.07 -16.36 5.03
C GLY A 89 -2.03 -17.35 6.18
N ALA A 90 -3.19 -17.82 6.68
CA ALA A 90 -3.27 -18.68 7.87
C ALA A 90 -2.47 -18.13 9.07
N GLY A 91 -2.52 -16.82 9.30
CA GLY A 91 -1.79 -16.12 10.35
C GLY A 91 -0.38 -15.65 9.96
N ASN A 92 0.13 -16.01 8.79
CA ASN A 92 1.45 -15.59 8.33
C ASN A 92 1.49 -14.07 8.02
N PRO A 93 2.37 -13.29 8.68
CA PRO A 93 2.44 -11.83 8.51
C PRO A 93 2.95 -11.38 7.13
N VAL A 94 3.49 -12.29 6.32
CA VAL A 94 3.96 -11.97 4.96
C VAL A 94 2.80 -11.54 4.05
N TYR A 95 1.63 -12.17 4.16
CA TYR A 95 0.47 -11.85 3.31
C TYR A 95 -0.07 -10.43 3.51
N PRO A 96 -0.34 -9.96 4.75
CA PRO A 96 -0.72 -8.57 4.97
C PRO A 96 0.44 -7.62 4.59
N ALA A 97 1.70 -8.00 4.78
CA ALA A 97 2.83 -7.19 4.33
C ALA A 97 2.88 -7.03 2.80
N ILE A 98 2.59 -8.09 2.03
CA ILE A 98 2.44 -8.02 0.57
C ILE A 98 1.33 -7.05 0.20
N PHE A 99 0.16 -7.17 0.83
CA PHE A 99 -0.96 -6.28 0.56
C PHE A 99 -0.59 -4.80 0.80
N ILE A 100 0.04 -4.49 1.93
CA ILE A 100 0.51 -3.14 2.23
C ILE A 100 1.57 -2.69 1.22
N GLY A 101 2.48 -3.57 0.80
CA GLY A 101 3.48 -3.28 -0.23
C GLY A 101 2.86 -2.94 -1.59
N VAL A 102 1.82 -3.67 -2.00
CA VAL A 102 1.04 -3.38 -3.22
C VAL A 102 0.30 -2.06 -3.09
N LEU A 103 -0.39 -1.83 -1.98
CA LEU A 103 -1.16 -0.61 -1.74
C LEU A 103 -0.24 0.62 -1.73
N ALA A 104 0.93 0.52 -1.10
CA ALA A 104 1.94 1.58 -1.11
C ALA A 104 2.50 1.85 -2.51
N SER A 105 2.68 0.80 -3.33
CA SER A 105 3.10 0.95 -4.73
C SER A 105 2.02 1.63 -5.58
N LEU A 106 0.74 1.30 -5.37
CA LEU A 106 -0.38 2.02 -5.97
C LEU A 106 -0.46 3.48 -5.51
N GLY A 107 -0.09 3.75 -4.25
CA GLY A 107 0.04 5.10 -3.72
C GLY A 107 0.98 5.98 -4.56
N VAL A 108 2.10 5.43 -5.06
CA VAL A 108 3.02 6.15 -5.95
C VAL A 108 2.32 6.57 -7.25
N PHE A 109 1.49 5.68 -7.82
CA PHE A 109 0.69 6.02 -9.00
C PHE A 109 -0.34 7.12 -8.70
N PHE A 110 -1.01 7.08 -7.55
CA PHE A 110 -1.94 8.13 -7.15
C PHE A 110 -1.25 9.48 -6.95
N VAL A 111 -0.04 9.51 -6.38
CA VAL A 111 0.76 10.74 -6.27
C VAL A 111 1.05 11.31 -7.66
N TYR A 112 1.42 10.48 -8.64
CA TYR A 112 1.58 10.91 -10.03
C TYR A 112 0.28 11.51 -10.60
N LEU A 113 -0.87 10.86 -10.37
CA LEU A 113 -2.16 11.37 -10.85
C LEU A 113 -2.52 12.72 -10.23
N VAL A 114 -2.30 12.90 -8.93
CA VAL A 114 -2.56 14.16 -8.24
C VAL A 114 -1.60 15.23 -8.74
N GLY A 115 -0.31 14.93 -8.88
CA GLY A 115 0.68 15.86 -9.42
C GLY A 115 0.35 16.29 -10.85
N PHE A 116 -0.05 15.35 -11.70
CA PHE A 116 -0.48 15.61 -13.07
C PHE A 116 -1.74 16.50 -13.14
N LYS A 117 -2.66 16.35 -12.19
CA LYS A 117 -3.87 17.19 -12.12
C LYS A 117 -3.58 18.57 -11.53
N ALA A 118 -2.66 18.66 -10.57
CA ALA A 118 -2.34 19.89 -9.83
C ALA A 118 -1.34 20.79 -10.57
N HIS A 119 -0.50 20.26 -11.44
CA HIS A 119 0.45 21.02 -12.26
C HIS A 119 0.35 20.62 -13.72
N SER A 120 0.31 21.61 -14.62
CA SER A 120 0.59 21.40 -16.05
C SER A 120 2.00 20.80 -16.18
N ARG A 121 2.21 19.93 -17.17
CA ARG A 121 3.55 19.42 -17.45
C ARG A 121 4.45 20.61 -17.73
N SER A 122 5.47 20.80 -16.90
CA SER A 122 6.45 21.89 -17.08
C SER A 122 7.12 21.90 -18.46
N THR A 123 6.97 20.83 -19.25
CA THR A 123 7.41 20.70 -20.64
C THR A 123 6.49 21.34 -21.68
N GLU A 124 5.27 21.77 -21.33
CA GLU A 124 4.37 22.46 -22.27
C GLU A 124 4.67 23.96 -22.39
N ASN A 125 5.41 24.53 -21.43
CA ASN A 125 5.82 25.94 -21.44
C ASN A 125 7.18 26.20 -22.11
N CYS A 126 7.77 25.20 -22.76
CA CYS A 126 8.96 25.38 -23.59
C CYS A 126 8.54 25.38 -25.08
N LYS A 127 7.81 26.41 -25.47
CA LYS A 127 7.58 26.80 -26.86
C LYS A 127 7.67 28.31 -26.97
#